data_AF-A0A0M4DF86-F1
#
_entry.id   AF-A0A0M4DF86-F1
#
_cell.length_a   1.000
_cell.length_b   1.000
_cell.length_c   1.000
_cell.angle_alpha   90.00
_cell.angle_beta   90.00
_cell.angle_gamma   90.00
#
_symmetry.space_group_name_H-M   'P 1'
#
loop_
_entity.id
_entity.type
_entity.pdbx_description
1 polymer ?
#
loop_
_entity_poly.entity_id
_entity_poly.type
_entity_poly.pdbx_seq_one_letter_code
_entity_poly.pdbx_strand_id
1 'polypeptide(L)'
;MTELVIIKREGATVGCMVNRFFRMYVDGFRSMVLGRTLWTIVLLKLFVMFVLLKTFFFPDFLATKFSTDAERADHVLQNLTQRSPR
;
A
#
# COMPACT_ATOMS: atom_id res chain seq x y z
N MET A 1 8.72 43.75 14.11
CA MET A 1 7.32 43.48 14.57
C MET A 1 6.38 43.21 13.40
N THR A 2 6.55 43.87 12.26
CA THR A 2 5.68 43.74 11.07
C THR A 2 5.77 42.38 10.36
N GLU A 3 6.94 41.73 10.33
CA GLU A 3 7.14 40.46 9.60
C GLU A 3 6.49 39.23 10.28
N LEU A 4 6.42 39.22 11.62
CA LEU A 4 5.79 38.13 12.37
C LEU A 4 4.27 38.08 12.19
N VAL A 5 3.63 39.21 11.87
CA VAL A 5 2.16 39.29 11.65
C VAL A 5 1.77 38.73 10.27
N ILE A 6 2.64 38.86 9.26
CA ILE A 6 2.40 38.37 7.90
C ILE A 6 2.45 36.84 7.85
N ILE A 7 3.46 36.21 8.46
CA ILE A 7 3.60 34.73 8.44
C ILE A 7 2.46 34.02 9.20
N LYS A 8 1.95 34.62 10.30
CA LYS A 8 0.79 34.06 11.04
C LYS A 8 -0.49 34.09 10.19
N ARG A 9 -0.69 35.11 9.34
CA ARG A 9 -1.86 35.21 8.43
C ARG A 9 -1.79 34.20 7.30
N GLU A 10 -0.62 33.97 6.70
CA GLU A 10 -0.47 32.99 5.63
C GLU A 10 -0.71 31.56 6.13
N GLY A 11 -0.12 31.21 7.28
CA GLY A 11 -0.30 29.90 7.92
C GLY A 11 -1.75 29.57 8.31
N ALA A 12 -2.52 30.57 8.77
CA ALA A 12 -3.94 30.39 9.10
C ALA A 12 -4.83 30.21 7.86
N THR A 13 -4.44 30.81 6.73
CA THR A 13 -5.23 30.78 5.49
C THR A 13 -5.08 29.44 4.77
N VAL A 14 -3.86 28.87 4.75
CA VAL A 14 -3.61 27.54 4.15
C VAL A 14 -4.25 26.40 4.95
N GLY A 15 -4.19 26.46 6.30
CA GLY A 15 -4.85 25.44 7.14
C GLY A 15 -6.37 25.40 6.95
N CYS A 16 -6.99 26.57 6.75
CA CYS A 16 -8.43 26.67 6.46
C CYS A 16 -8.80 26.06 5.09
N MET A 17 -8.00 26.32 4.04
CA MET A 17 -8.24 25.74 2.71
C MET A 17 -8.10 24.22 2.71
N VAL A 18 -7.00 23.70 3.25
CA VAL A 18 -6.74 22.25 3.29
C VAL A 18 -7.85 21.53 4.06
N ASN A 19 -8.31 22.08 5.18
CA ASN A 19 -9.42 21.51 5.96
C ASN A 19 -10.73 21.46 5.15
N ARG A 20 -10.98 22.45 4.29
CA ARG A 20 -12.17 22.48 3.42
C ARG A 20 -12.10 21.43 2.31
N PHE A 21 -10.93 21.24 1.70
CA PHE A 21 -10.70 20.18 0.71
C PHE A 21 -10.82 18.78 1.33
N PHE A 22 -10.24 18.57 2.51
CA PHE A 22 -10.35 17.30 3.23
C PHE A 22 -11.80 17.01 3.64
N ARG A 23 -12.54 17.99 4.17
CA ARG A 23 -13.96 17.83 4.48
C ARG A 23 -14.78 17.51 3.25
N MET A 24 -14.54 18.16 2.12
CA MET A 24 -15.27 17.88 0.88
C MET A 24 -14.98 16.47 0.35
N TYR A 25 -13.73 16.00 0.42
CA TYR A 25 -13.37 14.63 0.05
C TYR A 25 -14.05 13.61 0.97
N VAL A 26 -13.93 13.79 2.29
CA VAL A 26 -14.51 12.88 3.29
C VAL A 26 -16.04 12.92 3.26
N ASP A 27 -16.67 14.09 3.14
CA ASP A 27 -18.14 14.20 3.05
C ASP A 27 -18.67 13.64 1.72
N GLY A 28 -17.98 13.84 0.59
CA GLY A 28 -18.33 13.21 -0.68
C GLY A 28 -18.21 11.69 -0.63
N PHE A 29 -17.15 11.16 0.00
CA PHE A 29 -16.94 9.73 0.19
C PHE A 29 -17.94 9.10 1.18
N ARG A 30 -18.37 9.86 2.20
CA ARG A 30 -19.21 9.37 3.29
C ARG A 30 -20.72 9.54 3.04
N SER A 31 -21.12 10.56 2.28
CA SER A 31 -22.54 10.86 2.01
C SER A 31 -23.18 9.93 0.97
N MET A 32 -22.39 9.21 0.19
CA MET A 32 -22.89 8.26 -0.80
C MET A 32 -22.62 6.82 -0.38
N VAL A 33 -23.64 5.97 -0.44
CA VAL A 33 -23.50 4.51 -0.28
C VAL A 33 -22.44 3.96 -1.25
N LEU A 34 -22.34 4.57 -2.44
CA LEU A 34 -21.33 4.28 -3.46
C LEU A 34 -19.88 4.46 -2.95
N GLY A 35 -19.59 5.45 -2.11
CA GLY A 35 -18.23 5.70 -1.62
C GLY A 35 -17.76 4.59 -0.66
N ARG A 36 -18.65 4.16 0.24
CA ARG A 36 -18.41 2.97 1.08
C ARG A 36 -18.21 1.72 0.23
N THR A 37 -19.08 1.48 -0.76
CA THR A 37 -18.97 0.33 -1.66
C THR A 37 -17.66 0.34 -2.46
N LEU A 38 -17.28 1.48 -3.04
CA LEU A 38 -16.03 1.61 -3.80
C LEU A 38 -14.80 1.34 -2.93
N TRP A 39 -14.79 1.90 -1.72
CA TRP A 39 -13.69 1.68 -0.78
C TRP A 39 -13.60 0.22 -0.35
N THR A 40 -14.74 -0.41 -0.07
CA THR A 40 -14.81 -1.84 0.19
C THR A 40 -14.29 -2.65 -0.99
N ILE A 41 -14.60 -2.27 -2.24
CA ILE A 41 -14.07 -2.92 -3.45
C ILE A 41 -12.55 -2.76 -3.55
N VAL A 42 -12.02 -1.56 -3.30
CA VAL A 42 -10.57 -1.29 -3.35
C VAL A 42 -9.85 -2.09 -2.27
N LEU A 43 -10.35 -2.08 -1.03
CA LEU A 43 -9.83 -2.90 0.06
C LEU A 43 -9.93 -4.39 -0.24
N LEU A 44 -11.06 -4.83 -0.78
CA LEU A 44 -11.26 -6.23 -1.14
C LEU A 44 -10.29 -6.65 -2.24
N LYS A 45 -10.06 -5.83 -3.26
CA LYS A 45 -9.10 -6.14 -4.33
C LYS A 45 -7.67 -6.19 -3.82
N LEU A 46 -7.28 -5.24 -2.95
CA LEU A 46 -5.99 -5.26 -2.26
C LEU A 46 -5.82 -6.51 -1.40
N PHE A 47 -6.85 -6.88 -0.63
CA PHE A 47 -6.84 -8.06 0.22
C PHE A 47 -6.83 -9.35 -0.60
N VAL A 48 -7.67 -9.48 -1.62
CA VAL A 48 -7.76 -10.64 -2.51
C VAL A 48 -6.45 -10.82 -3.26
N MET A 49 -5.82 -9.77 -3.76
CA MET A 49 -4.52 -9.89 -4.41
C MET A 49 -3.41 -10.27 -3.42
N PHE A 50 -3.45 -9.72 -2.20
CA PHE A 50 -2.53 -10.11 -1.13
C PHE A 50 -2.70 -11.57 -0.74
N VAL A 51 -3.92 -12.06 -0.58
CA VAL A 51 -4.23 -13.44 -0.21
C VAL A 51 -4.01 -14.39 -1.39
N LEU A 52 -4.44 -14.09 -2.61
CA LEU A 52 -4.22 -14.95 -3.76
C LEU A 52 -2.74 -15.07 -4.06
N LEU A 53 -1.97 -13.98 -4.16
CA LEU A 53 -0.53 -14.11 -4.34
C LEU A 53 0.11 -14.79 -3.13
N LYS A 54 -0.29 -14.50 -1.89
CA LYS A 54 0.33 -15.16 -0.73
C LYS A 54 -0.04 -16.65 -0.63
N THR A 55 -1.26 -17.04 -0.93
CA THR A 55 -1.80 -18.40 -0.82
C THR A 55 -1.76 -19.17 -2.14
N PHE A 56 -1.35 -18.58 -3.25
CA PHE A 56 -1.07 -19.30 -4.51
C PHE A 56 0.43 -19.28 -4.80
N PHE A 57 1.08 -18.13 -4.60
CA PHE A 57 2.50 -17.96 -4.88
C PHE A 57 3.42 -18.43 -3.76
N PHE A 58 2.93 -18.77 -2.55
CA PHE A 58 3.75 -19.43 -1.52
C PHE A 58 3.47 -20.92 -1.33
N PRO A 59 2.22 -21.43 -1.25
CA PRO A 59 2.02 -22.85 -0.97
C PRO A 59 2.30 -23.75 -2.19
N ASP A 60 2.10 -23.35 -3.44
CA ASP A 60 2.59 -24.18 -4.57
C ASP A 60 4.10 -24.00 -4.84
N PHE A 61 4.65 -22.85 -4.46
CA PHE A 61 6.07 -22.56 -4.54
C PHE A 61 6.88 -23.22 -3.41
N LEU A 62 6.23 -23.73 -2.35
CA LEU A 62 6.83 -24.40 -1.19
C LEU A 62 6.32 -25.82 -0.94
N ALA A 63 5.07 -26.17 -1.26
CA ALA A 63 4.51 -27.48 -0.90
C ALA A 63 4.69 -28.57 -1.97
N THR A 64 4.79 -28.23 -3.26
CA THR A 64 4.63 -29.25 -4.31
C THR A 64 5.93 -29.98 -4.72
N LYS A 65 7.14 -29.59 -4.27
CA LYS A 65 8.38 -30.32 -4.68
C LYS A 65 9.53 -30.58 -3.70
N PHE A 66 9.59 -30.05 -2.47
CA PHE A 66 10.68 -30.33 -1.52
C PHE A 66 10.22 -30.15 -0.07
N SER A 67 10.53 -31.12 0.77
CA SER A 67 10.11 -31.27 2.17
C SER A 67 10.69 -30.26 3.17
N THR A 68 11.55 -29.32 2.76
CA THR A 68 12.22 -28.39 3.69
C THR A 68 12.52 -27.03 3.01
N ASP A 69 11.89 -25.96 3.50
CA ASP A 69 12.06 -24.56 3.02
C ASP A 69 13.53 -24.08 2.97
N ALA A 70 14.37 -24.57 3.90
CA ALA A 70 15.77 -24.16 4.02
C ALA A 70 16.64 -24.61 2.83
N GLU A 71 16.38 -25.80 2.28
CA GLU A 71 17.15 -26.39 1.17
C GLU A 71 16.87 -25.67 -0.16
N ARG A 72 15.66 -25.11 -0.30
CA ARG A 72 15.20 -24.47 -1.53
C ARG A 72 15.76 -23.05 -1.69
N ALA A 73 15.87 -22.32 -0.58
CA ALA A 73 16.55 -21.02 -0.55
C ALA A 73 18.04 -21.17 -0.92
N ASP A 74 18.71 -22.20 -0.37
CA ASP A 74 20.12 -22.46 -0.64
C ASP A 74 20.38 -22.85 -2.10
N HIS A 75 19.53 -23.69 -2.71
CA HIS A 75 19.66 -24.08 -4.11
C HIS A 75 19.42 -22.91 -5.09
N VAL A 76 18.43 -22.04 -4.83
CA VAL A 76 18.21 -20.84 -5.67
C VAL A 76 19.35 -19.84 -5.52
N LEU A 77 19.87 -19.65 -4.29
CA LEU A 77 21.07 -18.86 -4.04
C LEU A 77 22.26 -19.41 -4.83
N GLN A 78 22.53 -20.72 -4.77
CA GLN A 78 23.63 -21.33 -5.52
C GLN A 78 23.49 -21.15 -7.04
N ASN A 79 22.27 -21.24 -7.60
CA ASN A 79 22.04 -21.00 -9.03
C ASN A 79 22.19 -19.52 -9.43
N LEU A 80 21.88 -18.57 -8.55
CA LEU A 80 22.09 -17.14 -8.80
C LEU A 80 23.56 -16.73 -8.66
N THR A 81 24.30 -17.33 -7.72
CA THR A 81 25.74 -17.06 -7.52
C THR A 81 26.61 -17.71 -8.62
N GLN A 82 26.19 -18.86 -9.17
CA GLN A 82 26.91 -19.52 -10.28
C GLN A 82 26.68 -18.84 -11.65
N ARG A 83 25.57 -18.12 -11.83
CA ARG A 83 25.23 -17.45 -13.10
C ARG A 83 25.74 -16.01 -13.19
N SER A 84 26.82 -15.68 -12.49
CA SER A 84 27.63 -14.50 -12.75
C SER A 84 28.99 -14.89 -13.38
N PRO A 85 29.04 -15.20 -14.68
CA PRO A 85 30.28 -15.07 -15.42
C PRO A 85 30.49 -13.59 -15.76
N ARG A 86 31.32 -12.93 -14.93
CA ARG A 86 31.91 -11.59 -15.04
C ARG A 86 31.05 -10.37 -14.71
#